data_AF-A0A2V8X407-F1
#
_entry.id   AF-A0A2V8X407-F1
#
_cell.length_a   1.000
_cell.length_b   1.000
_cell.length_c   1.000
_cell.angle_alpha   90.00
_cell.angle_beta   90.00
_cell.angle_gamma   90.00
#
_symmetry.space_group_name_H-M   'P 1'
#
loop_
_entity.id
_entity.type
_entity.pdbx_description
1 polymer ?
#
loop_
_entity_poly.entity_id
_entity_poly.type
_entity_poly.pdbx_seq_one_letter_code
_entity_poly.pdbx_strand_id
1 'polypeptide(L)'
;ILYFIPFLYMFAAAVKLAGRKDRAENPHAVLVPGGKAGVWIASGLGFVVTLLSIAVSLYPPGDSANRGAFLIKVVGWTTGSLALGLILYFRGARAKSHEAQ
;
A
#
# COMPACT_ATOMS: atom_id res chain seq x y z
N ILE A 1 -2.58 10.47 -0.94
CA ILE A 1 -1.84 9.41 -1.69
C ILE A 1 -0.98 8.55 -0.76
N LEU A 2 -0.12 9.14 0.08
CA LEU A 2 0.80 8.38 0.95
C LEU A 2 0.15 7.25 1.76
N TYR A 3 -1.00 7.51 2.40
CA TYR A 3 -1.74 6.48 3.16
C TYR A 3 -2.32 5.36 2.29
N PHE A 4 -2.62 5.63 1.02
CA PHE A 4 -3.19 4.62 0.12
C PHE A 4 -2.16 3.59 -0.34
N ILE A 5 -0.87 3.96 -0.38
CA ILE A 5 0.19 3.07 -0.84
C ILE A 5 0.33 1.84 0.06
N PRO A 6 0.44 1.97 1.40
CA PRO A 6 0.36 0.81 2.30
C PRO A 6 -0.92 0.00 2.15
N PHE A 7 -2.08 0.63 1.91
CA PHE A 7 -3.33 -0.11 1.69
C PHE A 7 -3.30 -0.95 0.42
N LEU A 8 -2.73 -0.46 -0.68
CA LEU A 8 -2.53 -1.27 -1.89
C LEU A 8 -1.66 -2.50 -1.59
N TYR A 9 -0.55 -2.33 -0.86
CA TYR A 9 0.29 -3.44 -0.44
C TYR A 9 -0.46 -4.42 0.47
N MET A 10 -1.27 -3.91 1.39
CA MET A 10 -2.06 -4.72 2.32
C MET A 10 -3.07 -5.61 1.58
N PHE A 11 -3.84 -5.05 0.63
CA PHE A 11 -4.80 -5.83 -0.15
C PHE A 11 -4.10 -6.86 -1.05
N ALA A 12 -3.00 -6.48 -1.72
CA ALA A 12 -2.20 -7.41 -2.51
C ALA A 12 -1.60 -8.54 -1.65
N ALA A 13 -1.12 -8.21 -0.44
CA ALA A 13 -0.60 -9.18 0.51
C ALA A 13 -1.70 -10.13 1.01
N ALA A 14 -2.92 -9.65 1.26
CA ALA A 14 -4.05 -10.49 1.67
C ALA A 14 -4.39 -11.55 0.59
N VAL A 15 -4.42 -11.15 -0.69
CA VAL A 15 -4.63 -12.08 -1.81
C VAL A 15 -3.49 -13.11 -1.88
N LYS A 16 -2.23 -12.67 -1.76
CA LYS A 16 -1.06 -13.56 -1.74
C LYS A 16 -1.13 -14.55 -0.57
N LEU A 17 -1.50 -14.07 0.62
CA LEU A 17 -1.59 -14.89 1.84
C LEU A 17 -2.76 -15.88 1.76
N ALA A 18 -3.86 -15.55 1.09
CA ALA A 18 -4.96 -16.47 0.86
C ALA A 18 -4.55 -17.71 0.05
N GLY A 19 -3.50 -17.61 -0.78
CA GLY A 19 -2.95 -18.73 -1.54
C GLY A 19 -2.17 -19.74 -0.72
N ARG A 20 -1.65 -19.34 0.46
CA ARG A 20 -0.84 -20.18 1.33
C ARG A 20 -1.62 -21.36 1.92
N LYS A 21 -0.97 -22.52 2.02
CA LYS A 21 -1.56 -23.74 2.61
C LYS A 21 -1.64 -23.65 4.13
N ASP A 22 -0.65 -23.01 4.76
CA ASP A 22 -0.51 -22.80 6.21
C ASP A 22 -1.39 -21.66 6.76
N ARG A 23 -2.26 -21.07 5.94
CA ARG A 23 -3.08 -19.91 6.34
C ARG A 23 -4.01 -20.16 7.53
N ALA A 24 -4.39 -21.42 7.78
CA ALA A 24 -5.25 -21.82 8.88
C ALA A 24 -4.47 -22.40 10.07
N GLU A 25 -3.16 -22.57 9.94
CA GLU A 25 -2.31 -23.14 10.99
C GLU A 25 -1.96 -22.12 12.07
N ASN A 26 -2.10 -20.82 11.76
CA ASN A 26 -1.88 -19.76 12.74
C ASN A 26 -3.12 -19.61 13.65
N PRO A 27 -3.02 -19.95 14.96
CA PRO A 27 -4.16 -19.89 15.89
C PRO A 27 -4.67 -18.47 16.15
N HIS A 28 -3.88 -17.44 15.80
CA HIS A 28 -4.27 -16.03 15.90
C HIS A 28 -4.81 -15.45 14.59
N ALA A 29 -4.88 -16.24 13.52
CA ALA A 29 -5.39 -15.77 12.24
C ALA A 29 -6.92 -15.66 12.27
N VAL A 30 -7.43 -14.46 12.02
CA VAL A 30 -8.85 -14.25 11.72
C VAL A 30 -9.03 -14.36 10.21
N LEU A 31 -9.71 -15.42 9.77
CA LEU A 31 -9.93 -15.68 8.35
C LEU A 31 -11.14 -14.91 7.84
N VAL A 32 -11.02 -14.35 6.64
CA VAL A 32 -12.16 -13.74 5.94
C VAL A 32 -13.19 -14.82 5.64
N PRO A 33 -14.48 -14.61 5.96
CA PRO A 33 -15.55 -15.57 5.65
C PRO A 33 -15.64 -15.80 4.14
N GLY A 34 -16.04 -17.00 3.72
CA GLY A 34 -16.07 -17.39 2.30
C GLY A 34 -14.71 -17.87 1.73
N GLY A 35 -13.71 -18.07 2.60
CA GLY A 35 -12.45 -18.73 2.23
C GLY A 35 -11.65 -17.94 1.19
N LYS A 36 -11.04 -18.63 0.21
CA LYS A 36 -10.20 -17.97 -0.81
C LYS A 36 -11.00 -16.99 -1.67
N ALA A 37 -12.20 -17.37 -2.09
CA ALA A 37 -13.06 -16.53 -2.91
C ALA A 37 -13.45 -15.23 -2.17
N GLY A 38 -13.82 -15.35 -0.89
CA GLY A 38 -14.10 -14.18 -0.03
C GLY A 38 -12.93 -13.20 0.05
N VAL A 39 -11.71 -13.70 0.27
CA VAL A 39 -10.50 -12.84 0.28
C VAL A 39 -10.27 -12.16 -1.07
N TRP A 40 -10.42 -12.89 -2.17
CA TRP A 40 -10.23 -12.33 -3.52
C TRP A 40 -11.23 -11.21 -3.83
N ILE A 41 -12.51 -11.42 -3.52
CA ILE A 41 -13.56 -10.42 -3.75
C ILE A 41 -13.33 -9.19 -2.86
N ALA A 42 -13.16 -9.38 -1.55
CA ALA A 42 -13.00 -8.28 -0.61
C ALA A 42 -11.71 -7.48 -0.86
N SER A 43 -10.58 -8.17 -1.02
CA SER A 43 -9.29 -7.52 -1.26
C SER A 43 -9.21 -6.92 -2.65
N GLY A 44 -9.77 -7.58 -3.67
CA GLY A 44 -9.85 -7.06 -5.03
C GLY A 44 -10.68 -5.78 -5.09
N LEU A 45 -11.85 -5.76 -4.45
CA LEU A 45 -12.68 -4.56 -4.36
C LEU A 45 -11.96 -3.42 -3.62
N GLY A 46 -11.39 -3.70 -2.45
CA GLY A 46 -10.63 -2.72 -1.68
C GLY A 46 -9.43 -2.14 -2.45
N PHE A 47 -8.72 -2.99 -3.20
CA PHE A 47 -7.61 -2.58 -4.05
C PHE A 47 -8.06 -1.66 -5.19
N VAL A 48 -9.14 -2.03 -5.91
CA VAL A 48 -9.69 -1.21 -7.00
C VAL A 48 -10.17 0.15 -6.49
N VAL A 49 -10.94 0.19 -5.39
CA VAL A 49 -11.42 1.44 -4.78
C VAL A 49 -10.25 2.33 -4.35
N THR A 50 -9.20 1.74 -3.80
CA THR A 50 -7.99 2.47 -3.39
C THR A 50 -7.25 3.05 -4.59
N LEU A 51 -7.11 2.27 -5.68
CA LEU A 51 -6.52 2.75 -6.93
C LEU A 51 -7.32 3.92 -7.52
N LEU A 52 -8.65 3.80 -7.56
CA LEU A 52 -9.53 4.88 -8.03
C LEU A 52 -9.39 6.12 -7.14
N SER A 53 -9.30 5.95 -5.82
CA SER A 53 -9.09 7.05 -4.88
C SER A 53 -7.76 7.77 -5.11
N ILE A 54 -6.69 7.04 -5.43
CA ILE A 54 -5.40 7.63 -5.83
C ILE A 54 -5.56 8.40 -7.15
N ALA A 55 -6.21 7.82 -8.15
CA ALA A 55 -6.43 8.46 -9.44
C ALA A 55 -7.23 9.77 -9.31
N VAL A 56 -8.31 9.77 -8.51
CA VAL A 56 -9.12 10.96 -8.20
C VAL A 56 -8.30 11.99 -7.41
N SER A 57 -7.44 11.56 -6.48
CA SER A 57 -6.57 12.46 -5.72
C SER A 57 -5.55 13.23 -6.58
N LEU A 58 -5.28 12.77 -7.81
CA LEU A 58 -4.42 13.46 -8.77
C LEU A 58 -5.18 14.55 -9.54
N TYR A 59 -6.49 14.65 -9.39
CA TYR A 59 -7.29 15.72 -9.97
C TYR A 59 -7.25 16.96 -9.06
N PRO A 60 -6.85 18.13 -9.57
CA PRO A 60 -6.77 19.35 -8.76
C PRO A 60 -8.16 19.80 -8.29
N PRO A 61 -8.35 20.16 -7.01
CA PRO A 61 -9.59 20.78 -6.56
C PRO A 61 -9.67 22.23 -7.04
N GLY A 62 -10.68 22.55 -7.83
CA GLY A 62 -10.98 23.92 -8.29
C GLY A 62 -10.32 24.34 -9.61
N ASP A 63 -10.70 25.53 -10.10
CA ASP A 63 -10.23 26.16 -11.35
C ASP A 63 -8.79 26.67 -11.24
N SER A 64 -7.88 25.77 -10.90
CA SER A 64 -6.46 26.07 -10.76
C SER A 64 -5.83 26.05 -12.15
N ALA A 65 -5.38 27.23 -12.58
CA ALA A 65 -4.88 27.55 -13.92
C ALA A 65 -3.68 26.72 -14.43
N ASN A 66 -3.19 25.71 -13.69
CA ASN A 66 -2.07 24.89 -14.15
C ASN A 66 -2.05 23.47 -13.56
N ARG A 67 -2.79 22.55 -14.19
CA ARG A 67 -2.85 21.12 -13.86
C ARG A 67 -1.47 20.47 -13.72
N GLY A 68 -0.51 20.86 -14.56
CA GLY A 68 0.85 20.32 -14.52
C GLY A 68 1.60 20.66 -13.22
N ALA A 69 1.50 21.91 -12.75
CA ALA A 69 2.15 22.34 -11.52
C ALA A 69 1.57 21.63 -10.29
N PHE A 70 0.26 21.37 -10.26
CA PHE A 70 -0.37 20.57 -9.20
C PHE A 70 0.17 19.14 -9.18
N LEU A 71 0.19 18.46 -10.33
CA LEU A 71 0.69 17.09 -10.44
C LEU A 71 2.15 16.97 -10.00
N ILE A 72 3.02 17.88 -10.43
CA ILE A 72 4.43 17.90 -10.04
C ILE A 72 4.57 18.04 -8.52
N LYS A 73 3.81 18.96 -7.90
CA LYS A 73 3.85 19.15 -6.45
C LYS A 73 3.38 17.89 -5.70
N VAL A 74 2.24 17.32 -6.09
CA VAL A 74 1.67 16.15 -5.43
C VAL A 74 2.56 14.92 -5.57
N VAL A 75 3.02 14.63 -6.79
CA VAL A 75 3.90 13.50 -7.07
C VAL A 75 5.27 13.71 -6.42
N GLY A 76 5.81 14.93 -6.44
CA GLY A 76 7.07 15.29 -5.81
C GLY A 76 7.07 15.02 -4.31
N TRP A 77 6.10 15.58 -3.58
CA TRP A 77 5.98 15.36 -2.14
C TRP A 77 5.72 13.89 -1.77
N THR A 78 4.88 13.21 -2.55
CA THR A 78 4.59 11.78 -2.34
C THR A 78 5.85 10.94 -2.52
N THR A 79 6.57 11.12 -3.63
CA THR A 79 7.79 10.37 -3.94
C THR A 79 8.89 10.68 -2.93
N GLY A 80 9.08 11.95 -2.57
CA GLY A 80 10.05 12.38 -1.56
C GLY A 80 9.81 11.74 -0.20
N SER A 81 8.55 11.70 0.24
CA SER A 81 8.17 11.09 1.52
C SER A 81 8.39 9.58 1.53
N LEU A 82 8.04 8.89 0.44
CA LEU A 82 8.31 7.44 0.30
C LEU A 82 9.81 7.15 0.26
N ALA A 83 10.58 7.93 -0.49
CA ALA A 83 12.03 7.78 -0.59
C ALA A 83 12.69 7.97 0.77
N LEU A 84 12.27 8.98 1.55
CA LEU A 84 12.75 9.19 2.90
C LEU A 84 12.46 7.97 3.80
N GLY A 85 11.23 7.46 3.79
CA GLY A 85 10.86 6.27 4.56
C GLY A 85 11.69 5.04 4.18
N LEU A 86 11.90 4.82 2.88
CA LEU A 86 12.73 3.71 2.37
C LEU A 86 14.20 3.88 2.76
N ILE A 87 14.77 5.08 2.66
CA ILE A 87 16.14 5.37 3.08
C ILE A 87 16.32 5.04 4.57
N LEU A 88 15.39 5.49 5.42
CA LEU A 88 15.43 5.20 6.86
C LEU A 88 15.33 3.69 7.14
N TYR A 89 14.41 3.00 6.45
CA TYR A 89 14.28 1.54 6.56
C TYR A 89 15.59 0.82 6.20
N PHE A 90 16.20 1.15 5.05
CA PHE A 90 17.43 0.49 4.61
C PHE A 90 18.62 0.81 5.50
N ARG A 91 18.72 2.05 6.02
CA ARG A 91 19.77 2.42 6.97
C ARG A 91 19.62 1.66 8.28
N GLY A 92 18.41 1.58 8.84
CA GLY A 92 18.14 0.82 10.06
C GLY A 92 18.32 -0.69 9.90
N ALA A 93 17.86 -1.26 8.77
CA ALA A 93 18.03 -2.67 8.47
C ALA A 93 19.52 -3.07 8.38
N ARG A 94 20.36 -2.21 7.79
CA ARG A 94 21.82 -2.42 7.74
C ARG A 94 22.48 -2.31 9.12
N ALA A 95 22.04 -1.37 9.97
CA ALA A 95 22.57 -1.26 11.33
C ALA A 95 22.28 -2.53 12.15
N LYS A 96 21.06 -3.07 12.04
CA LYS A 96 20.66 -4.29 12.74
C LYS A 96 21.41 -5.55 12.27
N SER A 97 21.83 -5.63 11.01
CA SER A 97 22.66 -6.74 10.52
C SER A 97 24.10 -6.70 11.03
N HIS A 98 24.61 -5.52 11.44
CA HIS A 98 25.95 -5.38 12.02
C HIS A 98 25.99 -5.72 13.52
N GLU A 99 24.90 -5.50 14.27
CA GLU A 99 24.79 -5.90 15.69
C GLU A 99 24.50 -7.40 15.89
N ALA A 100 23.98 -8.08 14.86
CA ALA A 100 23.68 -9.50 14.91
C ALA A 100 24.86 -10.41 14.51
N GLN A 101 26.04 -9.83 14.26
CA GLN A 101 27.32 -10.51 14.01
C GLN A 101 28.22 -10.36 15.24
#